data_AF-A0A2J8Q3D0-F1
#
_entry.id   AF-A0A2J8Q3D0-F1
#
_cell.length_a   1.000
_cell.length_b   1.000
_cell.length_c   1.000
_cell.angle_alpha   90.00
_cell.angle_beta   90.00
_cell.angle_gamma   90.00
#
_symmetry.space_group_name_H-M   'P 1'
#
loop_
_entity.id
_entity.type
_entity.pdbx_description
1 polymer ?
#
loop_
_entity_poly.entity_id
_entity_poly.type
_entity_poly.pdbx_seq_one_letter_code
_entity_poly.pdbx_strand_id
1 'polypeptide(L)'
;MGPWGEPELLVWRPEAVASEPPVPVGLEVKLGALVLLLVLTLLCSLVPICVLRRPGANHEGSASRQKALSLVSCFAGGVFLATCLLDLLPDYLAAIDEALAALHVTLQFPLQEFILAMGFFLVLVMEQITLAYKEQSGPSPLEETRALLGTVNGGPQHWHDGPGVPQASGAPASPSALRACVLVFSLALHSVFEGLAVGLQRDRARAMELCLALLLHKGILAVSLSLRLLQSHLRAQVVA
;
A
#
# COMPACT_ATOMS: atom_id res chain seq x y z
N MET A 1 -57.30 -27.89 -53.12
CA MET A 1 -58.01 -26.62 -52.88
C MET A 1 -58.51 -26.66 -51.45
N GLY A 2 -57.96 -25.83 -50.55
CA GLY A 2 -58.59 -25.61 -49.24
C GLY A 2 -59.95 -24.90 -49.40
N PRO A 3 -60.71 -24.60 -48.31
CA PRO A 3 -60.08 -23.78 -47.28
C PRO A 3 -60.65 -23.81 -45.83
N TRP A 4 -59.88 -23.20 -44.92
CA TRP A 4 -60.23 -22.63 -43.61
C TRP A 4 -60.61 -23.58 -42.47
N GLY A 5 -59.57 -24.07 -41.77
CA GLY A 5 -59.67 -24.43 -40.35
C GLY A 5 -59.71 -23.18 -39.48
N GLU A 6 -60.50 -23.27 -38.42
CA GLU A 6 -60.75 -22.28 -37.36
C GLU A 6 -59.44 -21.69 -36.78
N PRO A 7 -59.35 -20.36 -36.52
CA PRO A 7 -58.21 -19.73 -35.89
C PRO A 7 -58.44 -19.60 -34.38
N GLU A 8 -58.48 -20.71 -33.65
CA GLU A 8 -58.51 -20.69 -32.18
C GLU A 8 -57.19 -21.24 -31.65
N LEU A 9 -56.51 -20.47 -30.79
CA LEU A 9 -55.22 -20.72 -30.11
C LEU A 9 -53.95 -20.12 -30.73
N LEU A 10 -53.99 -18.81 -31.01
CA LEU A 10 -52.83 -17.94 -30.83
C LEU A 10 -53.16 -16.87 -29.77
N VAL A 11 -53.60 -17.30 -28.59
CA VAL A 11 -53.53 -16.44 -27.39
C VAL A 11 -52.07 -16.44 -26.96
N TRP A 12 -51.35 -15.44 -27.46
CA TRP A 12 -50.06 -15.05 -26.92
C TRP A 12 -50.28 -14.67 -25.45
N ARG A 13 -49.73 -15.45 -24.52
CA ARG A 13 -49.69 -15.10 -23.08
C ARG A 13 -48.29 -14.56 -22.75
N PRO A 14 -48.11 -13.23 -22.61
CA PRO A 14 -46.86 -12.62 -22.15
C PRO A 14 -46.49 -12.91 -20.69
N GLU A 15 -47.34 -13.59 -19.92
CA GLU A 15 -47.33 -13.48 -18.46
C GLU A 15 -46.83 -14.74 -17.72
N ALA A 16 -46.30 -15.74 -18.45
CA ALA A 16 -45.84 -17.01 -17.84
C ALA A 16 -44.32 -17.19 -17.78
N VAL A 17 -43.53 -16.26 -18.34
CA VAL A 17 -42.15 -16.09 -17.92
C VAL A 17 -42.18 -14.94 -16.94
N ALA A 18 -42.44 -15.26 -15.69
CA ALA A 18 -42.13 -14.39 -14.57
C ALA A 18 -40.67 -13.96 -14.75
N SER A 19 -40.47 -12.79 -15.32
CA SER A 19 -39.27 -12.02 -15.13
C SER A 19 -39.23 -11.72 -13.64
N GLU A 20 -38.60 -12.60 -12.86
CA GLU A 20 -37.85 -12.12 -11.71
C GLU A 20 -37.07 -10.90 -12.23
N PRO A 21 -37.17 -9.73 -11.59
CA PRO A 21 -36.34 -8.61 -12.00
C PRO A 21 -34.90 -9.13 -12.04
N PRO A 22 -34.07 -8.79 -13.04
CA PRO A 22 -32.67 -9.14 -13.01
C PRO A 22 -32.08 -8.45 -11.79
N VAL A 23 -32.09 -9.14 -10.66
CA VAL A 23 -31.65 -8.55 -9.42
C VAL A 23 -30.17 -8.23 -9.68
N PRO A 24 -29.71 -6.99 -9.43
CA PRO A 24 -28.31 -6.62 -9.62
C PRO A 24 -27.40 -7.28 -8.57
N VAL A 25 -27.71 -8.51 -8.14
CA VAL A 25 -26.96 -9.35 -7.22
C VAL A 25 -25.51 -9.54 -7.64
N GLY A 26 -25.14 -9.29 -8.90
CA GLY A 26 -23.73 -9.26 -9.31
C GLY A 26 -23.01 -7.99 -8.86
N LEU A 27 -23.65 -6.83 -8.99
CA LEU A 27 -23.08 -5.53 -8.63
C LEU A 27 -23.08 -5.32 -7.11
N GLU A 28 -24.19 -5.66 -6.45
CA GLU A 28 -24.33 -5.58 -4.99
C GLU A 28 -23.26 -6.43 -4.28
N VAL A 29 -23.01 -7.65 -4.75
CA VAL A 29 -21.98 -8.54 -4.18
C VAL A 29 -20.58 -8.01 -4.43
N LYS A 30 -20.31 -7.43 -5.60
CA LYS A 30 -19.01 -6.80 -5.91
C LYS A 30 -18.75 -5.55 -5.07
N LEU A 31 -19.74 -4.67 -4.96
CA LEU A 31 -19.64 -3.45 -4.17
C LEU A 31 -19.54 -3.79 -2.68
N GLY A 32 -20.33 -4.76 -2.21
CA GLY A 32 -20.27 -5.30 -0.86
C GLY A 32 -18.90 -5.92 -0.55
N ALA A 33 -18.31 -6.67 -1.47
CA ALA A 33 -16.96 -7.21 -1.33
C ALA A 33 -15.90 -6.11 -1.25
N LEU A 34 -16.00 -5.08 -2.11
CA LEU A 34 -15.05 -3.96 -2.10
C LEU A 34 -15.13 -3.15 -0.79
N VAL A 35 -16.35 -2.88 -0.31
CA VAL A 35 -16.60 -2.20 0.96
C VAL A 35 -16.13 -3.05 2.14
N LEU A 36 -16.38 -4.36 2.13
CA LEU A 36 -15.91 -5.27 3.16
C LEU A 36 -14.39 -5.31 3.23
N LEU A 37 -13.71 -5.41 2.07
CA LEU A 37 -12.26 -5.32 1.97
C LEU A 37 -11.74 -4.01 2.55
N LEU A 38 -12.37 -2.87 2.22
CA LEU A 38 -11.99 -1.57 2.74
C LEU A 38 -12.16 -1.49 4.27
N VAL A 39 -13.34 -1.83 4.79
CA VAL A 39 -13.66 -1.76 6.22
C VAL A 39 -12.73 -2.67 7.01
N LEU A 40 -12.52 -3.90 6.56
CA LEU A 40 -11.67 -4.83 7.28
C LEU A 40 -10.19 -4.39 7.24
N THR A 41 -9.71 -3.89 6.11
CA THR A 41 -8.35 -3.34 6.00
C THR A 41 -8.15 -2.13 6.92
N LEU A 42 -9.18 -1.26 7.04
CA LEU A 42 -9.19 -0.15 7.99
C LEU A 42 -9.18 -0.64 9.43
N LEU A 43 -10.00 -1.63 9.79
CA LEU A 43 -10.01 -2.21 11.13
C LEU A 43 -8.64 -2.83 11.47
N CYS A 44 -8.08 -3.62 10.55
CA CYS A 44 -6.76 -4.23 10.70
C CYS A 44 -5.64 -3.19 10.87
N SER A 45 -5.66 -2.08 10.11
CA SER A 45 -4.69 -0.99 10.28
C SER A 45 -4.89 -0.16 11.55
N LEU A 46 -6.11 -0.08 12.09
CA LEU A 46 -6.42 0.57 13.36
C LEU A 46 -5.92 -0.22 14.57
N VAL A 47 -5.88 -1.56 14.51
CA VAL A 47 -5.39 -2.44 15.59
C VAL A 47 -4.01 -2.00 16.13
N PRO A 48 -2.94 -1.88 15.33
CA PRO A 48 -1.63 -1.45 15.83
C PRO A 48 -1.62 -0.01 16.36
N ILE A 49 -2.45 0.88 15.81
CA ILE A 49 -2.61 2.25 16.29
C ILE A 49 -3.24 2.27 17.68
N CYS A 50 -4.30 1.50 17.90
CA CYS A 50 -5.00 1.40 19.19
C CYS A 50 -4.14 0.71 20.26
N VAL A 51 -3.36 -0.31 19.91
CA VAL A 51 -2.48 -1.03 20.84
C VAL A 51 -1.32 -0.14 21.31
N LEU A 52 -0.71 0.63 20.40
CA LEU A 52 0.41 1.52 20.75
C LEU A 52 -0.02 2.82 21.43
N ARG A 53 -1.25 3.29 21.22
CA ARG A 53 -1.79 4.49 21.89
C ARG A 53 -2.24 4.28 23.34
N ARG A 54 -2.23 3.04 23.88
CA ARG A 54 -2.66 2.81 25.28
C ARG A 54 -1.72 3.53 26.26
N PRO A 55 -2.21 4.56 26.98
CA PRO A 55 -1.39 5.31 27.93
C PRO A 55 -1.30 4.50 29.23
N GLY A 56 -0.21 3.75 29.43
CA GLY A 56 -0.07 2.99 30.68
C GLY A 56 1.17 2.10 30.86
N ALA A 57 2.14 2.07 29.94
CA ALA A 57 3.30 1.19 30.09
C ALA A 57 4.49 1.91 30.75
N ASN A 58 4.85 1.46 31.96
CA ASN A 58 6.01 1.84 32.76
C ASN A 58 7.32 1.94 31.95
N HIS A 59 8.26 2.77 32.45
CA HIS A 59 9.57 3.07 31.87
C HIS A 59 10.43 1.83 31.56
N GLU A 60 10.28 0.73 32.32
CA GLU A 60 10.95 -0.56 32.08
C GLU A 60 10.45 -1.32 30.84
N GLY A 61 9.23 -1.03 30.37
CA GLY A 61 8.65 -1.63 29.17
C GLY A 61 9.25 -1.09 27.87
N SER A 62 9.97 0.04 27.89
CA SER A 62 10.45 0.70 26.68
C SER A 62 11.53 -0.11 25.93
N ALA A 63 12.46 -0.73 26.67
CA ALA A 63 13.53 -1.55 26.07
C ALA A 63 13.00 -2.86 25.45
N SER A 64 12.09 -3.54 26.14
CA SER A 64 11.43 -4.75 25.62
C SER A 64 10.54 -4.41 24.41
N ARG A 65 9.79 -3.29 24.48
CA ARG A 65 8.99 -2.77 23.38
C ARG A 65 9.85 -2.45 22.16
N GLN A 66 11.02 -1.83 22.31
CA GLN A 66 11.90 -1.53 21.18
C GLN A 66 12.44 -2.79 20.49
N LYS A 67 12.76 -3.85 21.25
CA LYS A 67 13.12 -5.16 20.70
C LYS A 67 11.95 -5.81 19.95
N ALA A 68 10.76 -5.83 20.55
CA ALA A 68 9.56 -6.35 19.91
C ALA A 68 9.23 -5.59 18.61
N LEU A 69 9.35 -4.26 18.61
CA LEU A 69 9.14 -3.42 17.43
C LEU A 69 10.15 -3.70 16.31
N SER A 70 11.42 -3.96 16.65
CA SER A 70 12.44 -4.35 15.67
C SER A 70 12.15 -5.71 15.05
N LEU A 71 11.72 -6.70 15.85
CA LEU A 71 11.32 -8.02 15.35
C LEU A 71 10.09 -7.94 14.46
N VAL A 72 9.07 -7.19 14.88
CA VAL A 72 7.87 -6.92 14.09
C VAL A 72 8.20 -6.24 12.77
N SER A 73 9.13 -5.27 12.77
CA SER A 73 9.57 -4.61 11.53
C SER A 73 10.39 -5.53 10.63
N CYS A 74 11.21 -6.43 11.17
CA CYS A 74 11.89 -7.44 10.37
C CYS A 74 10.87 -8.42 9.74
N PHE A 75 9.96 -8.95 10.56
CA PHE A 75 8.91 -9.86 10.13
C PHE A 75 8.00 -9.24 9.06
N ALA A 76 7.52 -8.02 9.29
CA ALA A 76 6.73 -7.25 8.32
C ALA A 76 7.47 -7.07 6.98
N GLY A 77 8.80 -6.99 7.00
CA GLY A 77 9.62 -6.92 5.78
C GLY A 77 9.66 -8.23 5.02
N GLY A 78 9.85 -9.34 5.74
CA GLY A 78 9.79 -10.68 5.16
C GLY A 78 8.43 -10.97 4.53
N VAL A 79 7.33 -10.63 5.22
CA VAL A 79 5.98 -10.82 4.69
C VAL A 79 5.73 -9.94 3.47
N PHE A 80 6.09 -8.65 3.51
CA PHE A 80 5.94 -7.76 2.36
C PHE A 80 6.73 -8.29 1.14
N LEU A 81 8.00 -8.70 1.35
CA LEU A 81 8.83 -9.27 0.29
C LEU A 81 8.24 -10.58 -0.25
N ALA A 82 7.74 -11.46 0.62
CA ALA A 82 7.11 -12.72 0.21
C ALA A 82 5.86 -12.46 -0.64
N THR A 83 5.00 -11.51 -0.25
CA THR A 83 3.85 -11.12 -1.07
C THR A 83 4.29 -10.56 -2.43
N CYS A 84 5.29 -9.68 -2.47
CA CYS A 84 5.80 -9.16 -3.74
C CYS A 84 6.32 -10.26 -4.68
N LEU A 85 7.04 -11.25 -4.15
CA LEU A 85 7.70 -12.28 -4.96
C LEU A 85 6.80 -13.48 -5.30
N LEU A 86 5.89 -13.86 -4.40
CA LEU A 86 5.09 -15.09 -4.54
C LEU A 86 3.66 -14.83 -4.99
N ASP A 87 3.15 -13.62 -4.82
CA ASP A 87 1.77 -13.24 -5.18
C ASP A 87 1.83 -12.30 -6.39
N LEU A 88 2.46 -11.13 -6.20
CA LEU A 88 2.47 -10.04 -7.16
C LEU A 88 3.26 -10.35 -8.44
N LEU A 89 4.46 -10.91 -8.30
CA LEU A 89 5.34 -11.21 -9.44
C LEU A 89 4.77 -12.30 -10.38
N PRO A 90 4.34 -13.49 -9.92
CA PRO A 90 3.81 -14.50 -10.83
C PRO A 90 2.50 -14.05 -11.50
N ASP A 91 1.60 -13.37 -10.77
CA ASP A 91 0.37 -12.83 -11.35
C ASP A 91 0.66 -11.77 -12.41
N TYR A 92 1.65 -10.90 -12.17
CA TYR A 92 2.12 -9.93 -13.15
C TYR A 92 2.63 -10.59 -14.44
N LEU A 93 3.48 -11.62 -14.32
CA LEU A 93 4.03 -12.33 -15.48
C LEU A 93 2.91 -13.01 -16.27
N ALA A 94 1.99 -13.70 -15.59
CA ALA A 94 0.86 -14.36 -16.22
C ALA A 94 -0.07 -13.36 -16.94
N ALA A 95 -0.37 -12.22 -16.32
CA ALA A 95 -1.26 -11.21 -16.89
C ALA A 95 -0.67 -10.54 -18.14
N ILE A 96 0.64 -10.28 -18.16
CA ILE A 96 1.31 -9.73 -19.35
C ILE A 96 1.36 -10.76 -20.46
N ASP A 97 1.69 -12.02 -20.16
CA ASP A 97 1.71 -13.11 -21.15
C ASP A 97 0.33 -13.27 -21.83
N GLU A 98 -0.75 -13.30 -21.04
CA GLU A 98 -2.11 -13.37 -21.56
C GLU A 98 -2.45 -12.14 -22.44
N ALA A 99 -2.02 -10.95 -22.06
CA ALA A 99 -2.24 -9.73 -22.82
C ALA A 99 -1.48 -9.71 -24.16
N LEU A 100 -0.21 -10.15 -24.19
CA LEU A 100 0.56 -10.26 -25.44
C LEU A 100 -0.02 -11.32 -26.37
N ALA A 101 -0.44 -12.46 -25.83
CA ALA A 101 -1.09 -13.53 -26.59
C ALA A 101 -2.39 -13.04 -27.23
N ALA A 102 -3.23 -12.32 -26.48
CA ALA A 102 -4.47 -11.74 -26.99
C ALA A 102 -4.24 -10.75 -28.15
N LEU A 103 -3.14 -9.98 -28.09
CA LEU A 103 -2.79 -8.99 -29.11
C LEU A 103 -2.02 -9.57 -30.31
N HIS A 104 -1.75 -10.88 -30.34
CA HIS A 104 -0.95 -11.55 -31.38
C HIS A 104 0.45 -10.93 -31.58
N VAL A 105 1.04 -10.37 -30.53
CA VAL A 105 2.36 -9.74 -30.60
C VAL A 105 3.44 -10.77 -30.27
N THR A 106 4.11 -11.31 -31.30
CA THR A 106 5.27 -12.19 -31.11
C THR A 106 6.53 -11.36 -30.88
N LEU A 107 6.72 -10.84 -29.68
CA LEU A 107 7.96 -10.16 -29.30
C LEU A 107 9.04 -11.21 -28.99
N GLN A 108 10.17 -11.17 -29.69
CA GLN A 108 11.36 -11.98 -29.34
C GLN A 108 12.12 -11.45 -28.11
N PHE A 109 11.62 -10.38 -27.49
CA PHE A 109 12.24 -9.66 -26.40
C PHE A 109 11.46 -9.89 -25.08
N PRO A 110 12.15 -10.17 -23.94
CA PRO A 110 11.53 -10.40 -22.63
C PRO A 110 10.94 -9.09 -22.04
N LEU A 111 9.78 -8.69 -22.57
CA LEU A 111 9.14 -7.41 -22.25
C LEU A 111 8.71 -7.34 -20.78
N GLN A 112 8.15 -8.41 -20.24
CA GLN A 112 7.67 -8.47 -18.86
C GLN A 112 8.83 -8.32 -17.86
N GLU A 113 9.99 -8.95 -18.09
CA GLU A 113 11.17 -8.78 -17.24
C GLU A 113 11.76 -7.38 -17.39
N PHE A 114 11.72 -6.81 -18.60
CA PHE A 114 12.16 -5.43 -18.84
C PHE A 114 11.31 -4.40 -18.09
N ILE A 115 9.98 -4.51 -18.16
CA ILE A 115 9.06 -3.62 -17.44
C ILE A 115 9.26 -3.77 -15.93
N LEU A 116 9.46 -5.00 -15.43
CA LEU A 116 9.78 -5.27 -14.03
C LEU A 116 11.09 -4.58 -13.61
N ALA A 117 12.15 -4.73 -14.41
CA ALA A 117 13.44 -4.10 -14.16
C ALA A 117 13.35 -2.57 -14.20
N MET A 118 12.57 -2.00 -15.12
CA MET A 118 12.29 -0.57 -15.19
C MET A 118 11.56 -0.06 -13.95
N GLY A 119 10.56 -0.80 -13.46
CA GLY A 119 9.86 -0.49 -12.21
C GLY A 119 10.78 -0.51 -10.99
N PHE A 120 11.65 -1.51 -10.90
CA PHE A 120 12.66 -1.60 -9.84
C PHE A 120 13.66 -0.44 -9.90
N PHE A 121 14.16 -0.11 -11.09
CA PHE A 121 15.08 1.01 -11.30
C PHE A 121 14.44 2.35 -10.96
N LEU A 122 13.14 2.54 -11.28
CA LEU A 122 12.40 3.75 -10.90
C LEU A 122 12.38 3.95 -9.39
N VAL A 123 12.13 2.89 -8.61
CA VAL A 123 12.17 2.95 -7.14
C VAL A 123 13.58 3.26 -6.64
N LEU A 124 14.62 2.64 -7.22
CA LEU A 124 16.01 2.93 -6.87
C LEU A 124 16.42 4.37 -7.19
N VAL A 125 16.07 4.89 -8.38
CA VAL A 125 16.34 6.27 -8.76
C VAL A 125 15.63 7.23 -7.81
N MET A 126 14.38 6.96 -7.45
CA MET A 126 13.66 7.76 -6.48
C MET A 126 14.31 7.75 -5.08
N GLU A 127 14.87 6.60 -4.67
CA GLU A 127 15.67 6.53 -3.44
C GLU A 127 16.97 7.35 -3.54
N GLN A 128 17.69 7.26 -4.66
CA GLN A 128 18.93 8.02 -4.86
C GLN A 128 18.67 9.53 -4.93
N ILE A 129 17.58 9.94 -5.58
CA ILE A 129 17.12 11.34 -5.58
C ILE A 129 16.85 11.80 -4.14
N THR A 130 16.16 10.97 -3.35
CA THR A 130 15.87 11.26 -1.93
C THR A 130 17.14 11.45 -1.11
N LEU A 131 18.16 10.61 -1.34
CA LEU A 131 19.45 10.70 -0.65
C LEU A 131 20.28 11.90 -1.11
N ALA A 132 20.27 12.23 -2.40
CA ALA A 132 20.99 13.38 -2.95
C ALA A 132 20.45 14.72 -2.40
N TYR A 133 19.13 14.87 -2.25
CA TYR A 133 18.53 16.07 -1.63
C TYR A 133 18.94 16.24 -0.15
N LYS A 134 19.18 15.13 0.56
CA LYS A 134 19.64 15.16 1.96
C LYS A 134 21.07 15.68 2.07
N GLU A 135 21.98 15.25 1.21
CA GLU A 135 23.41 15.63 1.29
C GLU A 135 23.61 17.14 1.11
N GLN A 136 22.76 17.78 0.30
CA GLN A 136 22.76 19.24 0.11
C GLN A 136 22.11 20.02 1.27
N SER A 137 21.29 19.36 2.09
CA SER A 137 20.55 19.95 3.22
C SER A 137 21.21 19.68 4.59
N GLY A 138 22.34 18.97 4.62
CA GLY A 138 23.08 18.66 5.85
C GLY A 138 23.90 19.85 6.35
N PRO A 139 24.09 20.00 7.68
CA PRO A 139 24.95 21.04 8.23
C PRO A 139 26.38 20.90 7.73
N SER A 140 27.05 22.04 7.54
CA SER A 140 28.44 22.11 7.09
C SER A 140 29.36 21.19 7.92
N PRO A 141 30.50 20.68 7.38
CA PRO A 141 31.43 19.78 8.08
C PRO A 141 31.92 20.27 9.47
N LEU A 142 31.71 21.56 9.75
CA LEU A 142 32.09 22.23 10.98
C LEU A 142 31.18 21.88 12.18
N GLU A 143 29.91 21.49 11.96
CA GLU A 143 28.98 21.09 13.04
C GLU A 143 29.14 19.63 13.48
N GLU A 144 29.44 18.70 12.56
CA GLU A 144 29.73 17.29 12.89
C GLU A 144 31.01 17.17 13.73
N THR A 145 32.03 17.98 13.39
CA THR A 145 33.27 18.08 14.17
C THR A 145 33.03 18.69 15.56
N ARG A 146 32.10 19.65 15.68
CA ARG A 146 31.78 20.32 16.94
C ARG A 146 30.91 19.46 17.87
N ALA A 147 30.03 18.62 17.31
CA ALA A 147 29.28 17.62 18.05
C ALA A 147 30.17 16.49 18.60
N LEU A 148 31.22 16.10 17.85
CA LEU A 148 32.23 15.14 18.32
C LEU A 148 33.22 15.74 19.33
N LEU A 149 33.44 17.06 19.32
CA LEU A 149 34.26 17.79 20.30
C LEU A 149 33.47 18.34 21.50
N GLY A 150 32.15 18.16 21.54
CA GLY A 150 31.22 18.76 22.50
C GLY A 150 31.22 18.18 23.93
N THR A 151 32.10 17.23 24.26
CA THR A 151 32.12 16.55 25.58
C THR A 151 33.42 16.70 26.37
N VAL A 152 34.23 17.74 26.14
CA VAL A 152 35.48 17.97 26.91
C VAL A 152 35.69 19.42 27.36
N ASN A 153 34.65 20.15 27.80
CA ASN A 153 34.88 21.22 28.79
C ASN A 153 33.60 21.73 29.46
N GLY A 154 33.46 21.43 30.75
CA GLY A 154 32.56 22.15 31.63
C GLY A 154 33.19 23.48 32.04
N GLY A 155 32.49 24.59 31.77
CA GLY A 155 32.84 25.93 32.25
C GLY A 155 31.81 26.98 31.80
N PRO A 156 31.32 27.88 32.68
CA PRO A 156 30.24 28.82 32.35
C PRO A 156 30.77 30.17 31.83
N GLN A 157 30.25 30.65 30.68
CA GLN A 157 30.30 32.05 30.17
C GLN A 157 29.56 32.10 28.81
N HIS A 158 28.46 32.83 28.61
CA HIS A 158 28.22 34.29 28.50
C HIS A 158 28.53 34.90 27.11
N TRP A 159 27.54 35.69 26.60
CA TRP A 159 27.51 36.60 25.43
C TRP A 159 27.13 35.98 24.06
N HIS A 160 26.38 36.58 23.11
CA HIS A 160 25.94 37.96 22.81
C HIS A 160 24.66 37.95 21.91
N ASP A 161 23.85 39.01 22.01
CA ASP A 161 22.76 39.42 21.09
C ASP A 161 23.25 39.76 19.66
N GLY A 162 22.45 39.41 18.63
CA GLY A 162 22.61 39.85 17.23
C GLY A 162 21.56 39.25 16.26
N PRO A 163 21.13 39.96 15.19
CA PRO A 163 19.73 39.99 14.77
C PRO A 163 19.30 38.96 13.70
N GLY A 164 18.08 38.43 13.88
CA GLY A 164 17.08 38.09 12.86
C GLY A 164 17.53 37.40 11.57
N VAL A 165 17.68 36.08 11.60
CA VAL A 165 17.68 35.23 10.40
C VAL A 165 16.25 34.75 10.14
N PRO A 166 15.70 34.90 8.92
CA PRO A 166 14.33 34.48 8.62
C PRO A 166 14.19 32.97 8.81
N GLN A 167 13.19 32.63 9.62
CA GLN A 167 12.68 31.28 9.81
C GLN A 167 12.03 30.80 8.51
N ALA A 168 12.84 30.24 7.61
CA ALA A 168 12.36 29.52 6.44
C ALA A 168 11.83 28.16 6.92
N SER A 169 10.56 28.17 7.30
CA SER A 169 9.71 27.01 7.51
C SER A 169 9.66 26.18 6.22
N GLY A 170 10.51 25.16 6.16
CA GLY A 170 10.54 24.19 5.09
C GLY A 170 11.39 23.02 5.53
N ALA A 171 10.98 22.35 6.63
CA ALA A 171 11.67 21.16 7.10
C ALA A 171 11.76 20.16 5.94
N PRO A 172 12.97 19.80 5.47
CA PRO A 172 13.11 18.79 4.44
C PRO A 172 12.54 17.48 5.01
N ALA A 173 11.62 16.86 4.25
CA ALA A 173 11.00 15.61 4.67
C ALA A 173 12.09 14.59 5.02
N SER A 174 12.05 14.04 6.24
CA SER A 174 13.03 13.03 6.66
C SER A 174 13.03 11.85 5.67
N PRO A 175 14.18 11.24 5.34
CA PRO A 175 14.26 10.18 4.32
C PRO A 175 13.40 8.96 4.64
N SER A 176 13.09 8.72 5.92
CA SER A 176 12.11 7.73 6.36
C SER A 176 10.69 8.03 5.89
N ALA A 177 10.30 9.31 5.86
CA ALA A 177 8.98 9.75 5.43
C ALA A 177 8.80 9.65 3.91
N LEU A 178 9.82 9.99 3.13
CA LEU A 178 9.78 9.83 1.67
C LEU A 178 9.74 8.36 1.26
N ARG A 179 10.58 7.50 1.85
CA ARG A 179 10.51 6.04 1.62
C ARG A 179 9.14 5.47 1.99
N ALA A 180 8.58 5.91 3.11
CA ALA A 180 7.23 5.55 3.51
C ALA A 180 6.18 6.04 2.50
N CYS A 181 6.32 7.27 2.00
CA CYS A 181 5.42 7.85 0.99
C CYS A 181 5.45 7.05 -0.32
N VAL A 182 6.64 6.72 -0.81
CA VAL A 182 6.84 5.86 -2.00
C VAL A 182 6.17 4.51 -1.83
N LEU A 183 6.37 3.88 -0.67
CA LEU A 183 5.80 2.57 -0.37
C LEU A 183 4.27 2.65 -0.27
N VAL A 184 3.72 3.68 0.38
CA VAL A 184 2.26 3.94 0.43
C VAL A 184 1.70 4.20 -0.96
N PHE A 185 2.39 4.97 -1.80
CA PHE A 185 1.98 5.25 -3.17
C PHE A 185 1.97 3.98 -4.04
N SER A 186 3.01 3.16 -3.95
CA SER A 186 3.10 1.87 -4.65
C SER A 186 1.97 0.93 -4.24
N LEU A 187 1.71 0.80 -2.93
CA LEU A 187 0.59 0.00 -2.41
C LEU A 187 -0.79 0.56 -2.79
N ALA A 188 -0.92 1.88 -2.90
CA ALA A 188 -2.16 2.51 -3.35
C ALA A 188 -2.45 2.16 -4.81
N LEU A 189 -1.46 2.25 -5.70
CA LEU A 189 -1.61 1.84 -7.10
C LEU A 189 -1.95 0.35 -7.22
N HIS A 190 -1.24 -0.49 -6.47
CA HIS A 190 -1.53 -1.92 -6.41
C HIS A 190 -2.98 -2.19 -5.99
N SER A 191 -3.46 -1.53 -4.92
CA SER A 191 -4.83 -1.68 -4.47
C SER A 191 -5.88 -1.16 -5.47
N VAL A 192 -5.56 -0.14 -6.27
CA VAL A 192 -6.46 0.34 -7.34
C VAL A 192 -6.60 -0.71 -8.43
N PHE A 193 -5.50 -1.30 -8.89
CA PHE A 193 -5.53 -2.33 -9.93
C PHE A 193 -6.22 -3.61 -9.46
N GLU A 194 -6.00 -4.02 -8.22
CA GLU A 194 -6.73 -5.15 -7.60
C GLU A 194 -8.24 -4.89 -7.53
N GLY A 195 -8.65 -3.69 -7.12
CA GLY A 195 -10.07 -3.32 -7.06
C GLY A 195 -10.73 -3.31 -8.44
N LEU A 196 -10.00 -2.87 -9.47
CA LEU A 196 -10.45 -2.93 -10.86
C LEU A 196 -10.55 -4.38 -11.35
N ALA A 197 -9.57 -5.24 -11.04
CA ALA A 197 -9.59 -6.65 -11.42
C ALA A 197 -10.80 -7.39 -10.82
N VAL A 198 -11.06 -7.21 -9.52
CA VAL A 198 -12.24 -7.77 -8.85
C VAL A 198 -13.54 -7.20 -9.43
N GLY A 199 -13.58 -5.89 -9.73
CA GLY A 199 -14.74 -5.22 -10.32
C GLY A 199 -15.10 -5.74 -11.71
N LEU A 200 -14.09 -6.04 -12.53
CA LEU A 200 -14.26 -6.55 -13.90
C LEU A 200 -14.59 -8.04 -13.98
N GLN A 201 -14.38 -8.81 -12.90
CA GLN A 201 -14.61 -10.25 -12.90
C GLN A 201 -16.09 -10.59 -13.14
N ARG A 202 -16.39 -11.38 -14.17
CA ARG A 202 -17.78 -11.73 -14.54
C ARG A 202 -18.35 -12.88 -13.70
N ASP A 203 -17.47 -13.77 -13.25
CA ASP A 203 -17.83 -14.94 -12.44
C ASP A 203 -17.80 -14.61 -10.94
N ARG A 204 -18.90 -14.93 -10.23
CA ARG A 204 -19.03 -14.64 -8.79
C ARG A 204 -18.18 -15.55 -7.92
N ALA A 205 -18.01 -16.82 -8.28
CA ALA A 205 -17.20 -17.75 -7.51
C ALA A 205 -15.72 -17.34 -7.59
N ARG A 206 -15.25 -16.97 -8.78
CA ARG A 206 -13.90 -16.42 -8.96
C ARG A 206 -13.71 -15.08 -8.26
N ALA A 207 -14.71 -14.19 -8.29
CA ALA A 207 -14.64 -12.94 -7.56
C ALA A 207 -14.56 -13.15 -6.04
N MET A 208 -15.27 -14.14 -5.49
CA MET A 208 -15.22 -14.50 -4.07
C MET A 208 -13.91 -15.18 -3.68
N GLU A 209 -13.36 -16.04 -4.53
CA GLU A 209 -12.03 -16.66 -4.36
C GLU A 209 -10.94 -15.59 -4.29
N LEU A 210 -10.92 -14.68 -5.28
CA LEU A 210 -10.01 -13.54 -5.30
C LEU A 210 -10.22 -12.62 -4.08
N CYS A 211 -11.47 -12.33 -3.73
CA CYS A 211 -11.79 -11.50 -2.56
C CYS A 211 -11.26 -12.12 -1.26
N LEU A 212 -11.40 -13.43 -1.06
CA LEU A 212 -10.89 -14.12 0.12
C LEU A 212 -9.36 -14.10 0.17
N ALA A 213 -8.70 -14.36 -0.95
CA ALA A 213 -7.24 -14.27 -1.06
C ALA A 213 -6.74 -12.85 -0.74
N LEU A 214 -7.36 -11.83 -1.35
CA LEU A 214 -7.11 -10.41 -1.12
C LEU A 214 -7.34 -10.02 0.34
N LEU A 215 -8.38 -10.55 0.98
CA LEU A 215 -8.71 -10.23 2.35
C LEU A 215 -7.61 -10.65 3.33
N LEU A 216 -7.06 -11.85 3.13
CA LEU A 216 -5.97 -12.37 3.95
C LEU A 216 -4.69 -11.56 3.74
N HIS A 217 -4.25 -11.36 2.49
CA HIS A 217 -2.98 -10.67 2.26
C HIS A 217 -3.08 -9.15 2.48
N LYS A 218 -4.18 -8.47 2.11
CA LYS A 218 -4.34 -7.02 2.35
C LYS A 218 -4.44 -6.71 3.84
N GLY A 219 -5.04 -7.60 4.63
CA GLY A 219 -5.05 -7.48 6.09
C GLY A 219 -3.64 -7.51 6.67
N ILE A 220 -2.84 -8.51 6.29
CA ILE A 220 -1.47 -8.67 6.80
C ILE A 220 -0.56 -7.53 6.32
N LEU A 221 -0.67 -7.10 5.05
CA LEU A 221 0.04 -5.96 4.51
C LEU A 221 -0.33 -4.66 5.23
N ALA A 222 -1.62 -4.42 5.49
CA ALA A 222 -2.08 -3.22 6.19
C ALA A 222 -1.57 -3.16 7.63
N VAL A 223 -1.64 -4.25 8.39
CA VAL A 223 -1.09 -4.31 9.76
C VAL A 223 0.42 -4.04 9.74
N SER A 224 1.14 -4.69 8.83
CA SER A 224 2.60 -4.56 8.67
C SER A 224 3.01 -3.13 8.32
N LEU A 225 2.30 -2.49 7.39
CA LEU A 225 2.50 -1.09 7.00
C LEU A 225 2.21 -0.14 8.16
N SER A 226 1.07 -0.29 8.82
CA SER A 226 0.66 0.58 9.93
C SER A 226 1.66 0.52 11.10
N LEU A 227 2.22 -0.66 11.39
CA LEU A 227 3.28 -0.80 12.40
C LEU A 227 4.56 -0.07 11.99
N ARG A 228 4.99 -0.16 10.72
CA ARG A 228 6.17 0.55 10.21
C ARG A 228 6.00 2.07 10.23
N LEU A 229 4.84 2.57 9.80
CA LEU A 229 4.53 4.01 9.78
C LEU A 229 4.44 4.58 11.21
N LEU A 230 3.83 3.83 12.14
CA LEU A 230 3.72 4.25 13.52
C LEU A 230 5.08 4.32 14.21
N GLN A 231 5.98 3.37 13.91
CA GLN A 231 7.35 3.41 14.40
C GLN A 231 8.13 4.62 13.87
N SER A 232 7.98 4.99 12.59
CA SER A 232 8.65 6.18 12.04
C SER A 232 8.14 7.48 12.69
N HIS A 233 6.84 7.58 12.97
CA HIS A 233 6.28 8.74 13.68
C HIS A 233 6.71 8.82 15.14
N LEU A 234 6.72 7.68 15.87
CA LEU A 234 7.18 7.68 17.26
C LEU A 234 8.67 8.01 17.38
N ARG A 235 9.51 7.56 16.43
CA ARG A 235 10.92 7.98 16.38
C ARG A 235 11.06 9.47 16.09
N ALA A 236 10.23 10.05 15.23
CA ALA A 236 10.25 11.47 14.96
C ALA A 236 9.82 12.32 16.18
N GLN A 237 8.82 11.85 16.96
CA GLN A 237 8.36 12.56 18.16
C GLN A 237 9.28 12.41 19.38
N VAL A 238 10.07 11.33 19.49
CA VAL A 238 11.02 11.16 20.61
C VAL A 238 12.31 11.95 20.39
N VAL A 239 12.60 12.37 19.16
CA VAL A 239 13.79 13.15 18.78
C VAL A 239 13.51 14.65 18.67
N ALA A 240 12.24 15.07 18.71
CA ALA A 240 11.80 16.46 18.76
C ALA A 240 11.60 16.93 20.21
#